data_AF-A0AAW3YXQ8-F1
#
_entry.id   AF-A0AAW3YXQ8-F1
#
_cell.length_a   1.000
_cell.length_b   1.000
_cell.length_c   1.000
_cell.angle_alpha   90.00
_cell.angle_beta   90.00
_cell.angle_gamma   90.00
#
_symmetry.space_group_name_H-M   'P 1'
#
loop_
_entity.id
_entity.type
_entity.pdbx_description
1 polymer ?
#
loop_
_entity_poly.entity_id
_entity_poly.type
_entity_poly.pdbx_seq_one_letter_code
_entity_poly.pdbx_strand_id
1 'polypeptide(L)'
;MYKSTVVIIFTLFLNCMNAFASEVSLEEKFKDVKWKGPYISDSIMDSDDDRKKVEELFSGKDISFSNGYVYIKDTCKYEYVAKKITPILYWMSEKTVEFYRLFLSEYAINIDKDLYEVSTLNPENSCGYPFSDFIIIDNVIMFVKDSGTKVVTEYAPD
;
A
#
# COMPACT_ATOMS: atom_id res chain seq x y z
N MET A 1 -2.39 -18.61 -63.64
CA MET A 1 -2.99 -19.59 -62.72
C MET A 1 -1.84 -20.17 -61.91
N TYR A 2 -1.70 -20.06 -60.60
CA TYR A 2 -2.63 -19.86 -59.49
C TYR A 2 -2.04 -18.81 -58.53
N LYS A 3 -2.92 -18.02 -57.92
CA LYS A 3 -2.64 -17.09 -56.82
C LYS A 3 -2.20 -17.88 -55.59
N SER A 4 -1.24 -17.36 -54.83
CA SER A 4 -1.23 -17.53 -53.36
C SER A 4 -0.34 -16.49 -52.72
N THR A 5 -0.94 -15.35 -52.40
CA THR A 5 -0.40 -14.37 -51.46
C THR A 5 -0.59 -14.96 -50.06
N VAL A 6 0.49 -15.42 -49.43
CA VAL A 6 0.47 -15.82 -48.03
C VAL A 6 0.53 -14.52 -47.20
N VAL A 7 -0.64 -14.02 -46.80
CA VAL A 7 -0.75 -12.92 -45.85
C VAL A 7 -0.71 -13.53 -44.45
N ILE A 8 0.48 -13.54 -43.84
CA ILE A 8 0.62 -13.86 -42.42
C ILE A 8 0.17 -12.62 -41.65
N ILE A 9 -1.11 -12.58 -41.29
CA ILE A 9 -1.62 -11.62 -40.30
C ILE A 9 -1.15 -12.12 -38.94
N PHE A 10 0.06 -11.74 -38.56
CA PHE A 10 0.52 -11.81 -37.19
C PHE A 10 -0.26 -10.74 -36.41
N THR A 11 -1.47 -11.10 -35.98
CA THR A 11 -2.20 -10.31 -34.99
C THR A 11 -1.38 -10.39 -33.72
N LEU A 12 -0.59 -9.34 -33.49
CA LEU A 12 -0.03 -8.99 -32.20
C LEU A 12 -1.19 -9.00 -31.20
N PHE A 13 -1.38 -10.11 -30.50
CA PHE A 13 -1.97 -10.11 -29.17
C PHE A 13 -0.96 -9.41 -28.25
N LEU A 14 -0.78 -8.10 -28.46
CA LEU A 14 -0.49 -7.20 -27.35
C LEU A 14 -1.79 -7.18 -26.54
N ASN A 15 -1.92 -8.18 -25.66
CA ASN A 15 -2.67 -7.97 -24.43
C ASN A 15 -1.89 -6.91 -23.66
N CYS A 16 -2.05 -5.65 -24.03
CA CYS A 16 -1.86 -4.56 -23.09
C CYS A 16 -2.96 -4.76 -22.04
N MET A 17 -2.68 -5.60 -21.05
CA MET A 17 -3.30 -5.50 -19.74
C MET A 17 -2.85 -4.18 -19.15
N ASN A 18 -3.36 -3.07 -19.70
CA ASN A 18 -3.46 -1.84 -18.98
C ASN A 18 -4.60 -2.06 -18.00
N ALA A 19 -4.30 -2.78 -16.91
CA ALA A 19 -5.05 -2.62 -15.68
C ALA A 19 -4.80 -1.17 -15.28
N PHE A 20 -5.65 -0.27 -15.77
CA PHE A 20 -5.65 1.12 -15.36
C PHE A 20 -5.92 1.11 -13.86
N ALA A 21 -4.89 1.38 -13.07
CA ALA A 21 -5.07 1.74 -11.68
C ALA A 21 -6.01 2.96 -11.66
N SER A 22 -7.22 2.76 -11.14
CA SER A 22 -8.18 3.84 -11.01
C SER A 22 -7.78 4.68 -9.81
N GLU A 23 -7.70 6.00 -9.98
CA GLU A 23 -7.61 6.91 -8.85
C GLU A 23 -8.89 6.80 -8.01
N VAL A 24 -8.75 6.74 -6.69
CA VAL A 24 -9.88 6.57 -5.77
C VAL A 24 -9.81 7.62 -4.65
N SER A 25 -10.96 8.20 -4.30
CA SER A 25 -11.09 9.03 -3.10
C SER A 25 -11.09 8.16 -1.85
N LEU A 26 -10.08 8.31 -1.00
CA LEU A 26 -10.01 7.57 0.26
C LEU A 26 -10.85 8.20 1.37
N GLU A 27 -11.15 9.49 1.26
CA GLU A 27 -11.97 10.21 2.24
C GLU A 27 -13.37 9.62 2.34
N GLU A 28 -14.05 9.36 1.21
CA GLU A 28 -15.38 8.75 1.23
C GLU A 28 -15.36 7.34 1.82
N LYS A 29 -14.27 6.60 1.58
CA LYS A 29 -14.14 5.21 2.01
C LYS A 29 -13.80 5.07 3.49
N PHE A 30 -13.05 6.02 4.04
CA PHE A 30 -12.46 5.92 5.37
C PHE A 30 -12.82 7.09 6.30
N LYS A 31 -13.85 7.87 5.96
CA LYS A 31 -14.31 9.05 6.72
C LYS A 31 -14.44 8.83 8.23
N ASP A 32 -14.94 7.66 8.62
CA ASP A 32 -15.20 7.30 10.02
C ASP A 32 -14.21 6.24 10.55
N VAL A 33 -13.15 5.96 9.80
CA VAL A 33 -12.12 5.01 10.21
C VAL A 33 -11.05 5.74 11.00
N LYS A 34 -10.79 5.24 12.21
CA LYS A 34 -9.64 5.61 13.02
C LYS A 34 -8.67 4.44 13.05
N TRP A 35 -7.46 4.66 12.56
CA TRP A 35 -6.37 3.71 12.70
C TRP A 35 -5.68 3.96 14.04
N LYS A 36 -5.46 2.89 14.81
CA LYS A 36 -4.69 2.94 16.06
C LYS A 36 -3.46 2.07 15.89
N GLY A 37 -2.32 2.52 16.40
CA GLY A 37 -1.07 1.79 16.22
C GLY A 37 0.07 2.42 17.00
N PRO A 38 1.31 1.97 16.76
CA PRO A 38 1.69 0.93 15.79
C PRO A 38 1.55 -0.50 16.33
N TYR A 39 1.29 -1.46 15.43
CA TYR A 39 1.73 -2.85 15.63
C TYR A 39 2.98 -3.09 14.78
N ILE A 40 3.98 -3.72 15.36
CA ILE A 40 5.28 -3.90 14.70
C ILE A 40 5.51 -5.40 14.61
N SER A 41 5.79 -5.88 13.41
CA SER A 41 6.03 -7.31 13.20
C SER A 41 7.32 -7.77 13.89
N ASP A 42 7.21 -8.81 14.71
CA ASP A 42 8.33 -9.32 15.52
C ASP A 42 9.45 -9.93 14.66
N SER A 43 9.15 -10.42 13.46
CA SER A 43 10.07 -11.24 12.66
C SER A 43 11.10 -10.46 11.81
N ILE A 44 11.09 -9.12 11.83
CA ILE A 44 11.88 -8.30 10.89
C ILE A 44 12.69 -7.19 11.59
N MET A 45 12.96 -7.34 12.88
CA MET A 45 13.81 -6.41 13.62
C MET A 45 15.02 -7.13 14.19
N ASP A 46 16.20 -6.59 13.89
CA ASP A 46 17.48 -7.17 14.30
C ASP A 46 17.77 -6.94 15.80
N SER A 47 17.04 -6.02 16.46
CA SER A 47 17.23 -5.70 17.88
C SER A 47 15.99 -5.05 18.54
N ASP A 48 15.88 -5.21 19.87
CA ASP A 48 14.87 -4.52 20.70
C ASP A 48 14.97 -2.99 20.63
N ASP A 49 16.18 -2.46 20.43
CA ASP A 49 16.41 -1.01 20.33
C ASP A 49 15.82 -0.44 19.05
N ASP A 50 15.85 -1.18 17.95
CA ASP A 50 15.21 -0.76 16.71
C ASP A 50 13.69 -0.82 16.80
N ARG A 51 13.16 -1.78 17.55
CA ARG A 51 11.73 -1.86 17.86
C ARG A 51 11.25 -0.61 18.60
N LYS A 52 11.93 -0.22 19.67
CA LYS A 52 11.59 0.99 20.45
C LYS A 52 11.60 2.25 19.59
N LYS A 53 12.60 2.42 18.72
CA LYS A 53 12.67 3.60 17.82
C LYS A 53 11.45 3.66 16.89
N VAL A 54 10.97 2.52 16.41
CA VAL A 54 9.76 2.47 15.57
C VAL A 54 8.51 2.69 16.41
N GLU A 55 8.41 2.10 17.60
CA GLU A 55 7.29 2.37 18.53
C GLU A 55 7.19 3.87 18.82
N GLU A 56 8.32 4.53 19.14
CA GLU A 56 8.39 5.96 19.40
C GLU A 56 8.01 6.82 18.19
N LEU A 57 8.45 6.44 16.98
CA LEU A 57 8.13 7.16 15.74
C LEU A 57 6.61 7.21 15.46
N PHE A 58 5.90 6.13 15.75
CA PHE A 58 4.47 5.97 15.47
C PHE A 58 3.58 6.24 16.69
N SER A 59 4.14 6.37 17.89
CA SER A 59 3.37 6.63 19.11
C SER A 59 2.57 7.93 19.02
N GLY A 60 1.26 7.84 19.26
CA GLY A 60 0.34 8.97 19.21
C GLY A 60 0.10 9.56 17.81
N LYS A 61 0.57 8.89 16.75
CA LYS A 61 0.33 9.30 15.36
C LYS A 61 -1.00 8.75 14.86
N ASP A 62 -2.00 9.61 14.88
CA ASP A 62 -3.27 9.34 14.21
C ASP A 62 -3.14 9.69 12.72
N ILE A 63 -3.67 8.83 11.85
CA ILE A 63 -3.70 9.03 10.39
C ILE A 63 -5.14 9.27 9.95
N SER A 64 -5.36 10.24 9.08
CA SER A 64 -6.70 10.52 8.52
C SER A 64 -6.63 11.10 7.11
N PHE A 65 -7.73 10.99 6.37
CA PHE A 65 -7.89 11.49 5.00
C PHE A 65 -8.99 12.53 4.97
N SER A 66 -8.71 13.73 4.47
CA SER A 66 -9.74 14.75 4.25
C SER A 66 -9.36 15.79 3.20
N ASN A 67 -10.31 16.15 2.34
CA ASN A 67 -10.19 17.15 1.27
C ASN A 67 -9.00 16.90 0.34
N GLY A 68 -8.69 15.63 0.02
CA GLY A 68 -7.53 15.28 -0.82
C GLY A 68 -6.17 15.31 -0.12
N TYR A 69 -6.15 15.46 1.21
CA TYR A 69 -4.92 15.43 2.02
C TYR A 69 -4.89 14.20 2.94
N VAL A 70 -3.68 13.71 3.18
CA VAL A 70 -3.35 12.85 4.32
C VAL A 70 -2.89 13.74 5.47
N TYR A 71 -3.36 13.45 6.67
CA TYR A 71 -2.93 14.09 7.90
C TYR A 71 -2.29 13.06 8.81
N ILE A 72 -1.02 13.30 9.15
CA ILE A 72 -0.29 12.56 10.19
C ILE A 72 -0.14 13.49 11.38
N LYS A 73 -0.89 13.19 12.45
CA LYS A 73 -0.99 14.05 13.62
C LYS A 73 0.39 14.39 14.20
N ASP A 74 0.60 15.67 14.51
CA ASP A 74 1.84 16.22 15.06
C ASP A 74 3.09 15.83 14.24
N THR A 75 2.94 15.68 12.92
CA THR A 75 4.06 15.36 12.01
C THR A 75 3.96 16.15 10.72
N CYS A 76 2.89 15.96 9.94
CA CYS A 76 2.81 16.54 8.61
C CYS A 76 1.40 16.40 8.01
N LYS A 77 1.18 17.13 6.91
CA LYS A 77 0.05 16.92 6.00
C LYS A 77 0.55 17.07 4.57
N TYR A 78 -0.01 16.31 3.64
CA TYR A 78 0.38 16.38 2.24
C TYR A 78 -0.78 15.97 1.32
N GLU A 79 -0.75 16.49 0.10
CA GLU A 79 -1.68 16.07 -0.97
C GLU A 79 -1.31 14.67 -1.42
N TYR A 80 -2.30 13.79 -1.54
CA TYR A 80 -2.07 12.40 -1.91
C TYR A 80 -2.76 12.03 -3.22
N VAL A 81 -2.23 11.01 -3.86
CA VAL A 81 -2.91 10.20 -4.85
C VAL A 81 -3.08 8.79 -4.29
N ALA A 82 -4.23 8.18 -4.54
CA ALA A 82 -4.48 6.79 -4.16
C ALA A 82 -4.93 5.97 -5.36
N LYS A 83 -4.30 4.81 -5.54
CA LYS A 83 -4.54 3.89 -6.64
C LYS A 83 -5.06 2.58 -6.13
N LYS A 84 -6.20 2.13 -6.66
CA LYS A 84 -6.68 0.77 -6.41
C LYS A 84 -5.91 -0.20 -7.30
N ILE A 85 -5.25 -1.18 -6.68
CA ILE A 85 -4.33 -2.10 -7.36
C ILE A 85 -4.48 -3.52 -6.79
N THR A 86 -4.28 -4.54 -7.62
CA THR A 86 -4.31 -5.93 -7.15
C THR A 86 -2.99 -6.28 -6.47
N PRO A 87 -2.99 -7.24 -5.52
CA PRO A 87 -1.76 -7.75 -4.89
C PRO A 87 -0.66 -8.14 -5.90
N ILE A 88 -1.04 -8.83 -6.97
CA ILE A 88 -0.09 -9.27 -7.99
C ILE A 88 0.54 -8.11 -8.77
N LEU A 89 -0.20 -7.02 -9.00
CA LEU A 89 0.32 -5.83 -9.67
C LEU A 89 1.21 -4.99 -8.74
N TYR A 90 0.94 -4.99 -7.43
CA TYR A 90 1.79 -4.29 -6.46
C TYR A 90 3.12 -5.02 -6.23
N TRP A 91 3.07 -6.33 -5.95
CA TRP A 91 4.27 -7.11 -5.63
C TRP A 91 4.97 -7.74 -6.84
N MET A 92 4.36 -7.66 -8.03
CA MET A 92 4.91 -8.12 -9.32
C MET A 92 5.34 -9.60 -9.35
N SER A 93 4.88 -10.41 -8.38
CA SER A 93 5.32 -11.81 -8.21
C SER A 93 4.30 -12.59 -7.40
N GLU A 94 3.75 -13.67 -7.96
CA GLU A 94 2.79 -14.56 -7.27
C GLU A 94 3.39 -15.16 -6.00
N LYS A 95 4.66 -15.54 -6.04
CA LYS A 95 5.39 -16.05 -4.87
C LYS A 95 5.47 -15.02 -3.75
N THR A 96 5.67 -13.76 -4.12
CA THR A 96 5.70 -12.66 -3.16
C THR A 96 4.31 -12.43 -2.57
N VAL A 97 3.25 -12.44 -3.40
CA VAL A 97 1.86 -12.36 -2.91
C VAL A 97 1.56 -13.49 -1.92
N GLU A 98 1.94 -14.73 -2.23
CA GLU A 98 1.72 -15.88 -1.35
C GLU A 98 2.48 -15.74 -0.03
N PHE A 99 3.74 -15.31 -0.07
CA PHE A 99 4.51 -15.00 1.13
C PHE A 99 3.81 -13.97 2.01
N TYR A 100 3.38 -12.84 1.43
CA TYR A 100 2.66 -11.83 2.21
C TYR A 100 1.33 -12.36 2.73
N ARG A 101 0.62 -13.20 1.96
CA ARG A 101 -0.66 -13.78 2.38
C ARG A 101 -0.49 -14.59 3.66
N LEU A 102 0.54 -15.44 3.70
CA LEU A 102 0.86 -16.22 4.89
C LEU A 102 1.29 -15.31 6.05
N PHE A 103 2.22 -14.40 5.80
CA PHE A 103 2.75 -13.49 6.82
C PHE A 103 1.67 -12.60 7.45
N LEU A 104 0.84 -11.95 6.64
CA LEU A 104 -0.22 -11.04 7.11
C LEU A 104 -1.40 -11.79 7.73
N SER A 105 -1.59 -13.07 7.44
CA SER A 105 -2.62 -13.88 8.09
C SER A 105 -2.39 -14.07 9.60
N GLU A 106 -1.13 -13.99 10.06
CA GLU A 106 -0.79 -14.01 11.50
C GLU A 106 -1.35 -12.80 12.25
N TYR A 107 -1.67 -11.73 11.52
CA TYR A 107 -2.25 -10.47 11.98
C TYR A 107 -3.72 -10.33 11.57
N ALA A 108 -4.36 -11.43 11.16
CA ALA A 108 -5.76 -11.44 10.68
C ALA A 108 -6.05 -10.49 9.49
N ILE A 109 -5.04 -10.14 8.70
CA ILE A 109 -5.16 -9.26 7.52
C ILE A 109 -5.30 -10.13 6.27
N ASN A 110 -6.38 -9.91 5.51
CA ASN A 110 -6.65 -10.66 4.28
C ASN A 110 -6.21 -9.90 3.00
N ILE A 111 -5.47 -10.59 2.13
CA ILE A 111 -4.96 -10.09 0.85
C ILE A 111 -5.77 -10.57 -0.37
N ASP A 112 -6.95 -11.13 -0.17
CA ASP A 112 -7.79 -11.62 -1.29
C ASP A 112 -8.51 -10.49 -2.04
N LYS A 113 -8.40 -9.25 -1.56
CA LYS A 113 -8.99 -8.05 -2.15
C LYS A 113 -7.92 -7.11 -2.71
N ASP A 114 -8.37 -6.18 -3.53
CA ASP A 114 -7.54 -5.05 -3.98
C ASP A 114 -7.02 -4.25 -2.78
N LEU A 115 -5.81 -3.72 -2.91
CA LEU A 115 -5.19 -2.78 -1.99
C LEU A 115 -5.22 -1.36 -2.56
N TYR A 116 -5.00 -0.37 -1.70
CA TYR A 116 -4.82 1.03 -2.10
C TYR A 116 -3.37 1.41 -1.90
N GLU A 117 -2.67 1.72 -2.99
CA GLU A 117 -1.36 2.35 -2.93
C GLU A 117 -1.57 3.85 -2.73
N VAL A 118 -1.00 4.42 -1.67
CA VAL A 118 -1.10 5.84 -1.32
C VAL A 118 0.28 6.45 -1.41
N SER A 119 0.40 7.53 -2.18
CA SER A 119 1.65 8.27 -2.33
C SER A 119 1.40 9.77 -2.35
N THR A 120 2.45 10.52 -2.05
CA THR A 120 2.43 11.99 -2.17
C THR A 120 2.26 12.43 -3.64
N LEU A 121 1.42 13.45 -3.86
CA LEU A 121 1.30 14.09 -5.17
C LEU A 121 2.52 14.99 -5.47
N ASN A 122 3.14 15.55 -4.42
CA ASN A 122 4.33 16.38 -4.53
C ASN A 122 5.43 15.88 -3.58
N PRO A 123 6.51 15.26 -4.10
CA PRO A 123 7.62 14.76 -3.28
C PRO A 123 8.30 15.83 -2.43
N GLU A 124 8.36 17.08 -2.88
CA GLU A 124 9.00 18.18 -2.14
C GLU A 124 8.22 18.58 -0.87
N ASN A 125 6.91 18.29 -0.86
CA ASN A 125 6.01 18.54 0.28
C ASN A 125 5.63 17.25 1.01
N SER A 126 6.34 16.15 0.73
CA SER A 126 6.04 14.85 1.34
C SER A 126 6.44 14.80 2.80
N CYS A 127 5.75 13.96 3.56
CA CYS A 127 6.25 13.58 4.88
C CYS A 127 7.56 12.81 4.74
N GLY A 128 8.43 12.91 5.75
CA GLY A 128 9.56 12.01 5.84
C GLY A 128 9.09 10.55 5.86
N TYR A 129 9.89 9.70 5.23
CA TYR A 129 9.72 8.26 5.30
C TYR A 129 9.55 7.77 6.75
N PRO A 130 8.61 6.85 7.06
CA PRO A 130 7.80 6.05 6.13
C PRO A 130 6.45 6.68 5.74
N PHE A 131 6.17 7.91 6.16
CA PHE A 131 4.82 8.48 6.00
C PHE A 131 4.53 9.04 4.60
N SER A 132 5.49 9.05 3.67
CA SER A 132 5.28 9.52 2.29
C SER A 132 4.47 8.54 1.45
N ASP A 133 4.66 7.24 1.69
CA ASP A 133 4.15 6.16 0.85
C ASP A 133 3.78 4.94 1.69
N PHE A 134 2.57 4.43 1.50
CA PHE A 134 2.07 3.26 2.20
C PHE A 134 0.95 2.57 1.43
N ILE A 135 0.57 1.38 1.87
CA ILE A 135 -0.60 0.68 1.33
C ILE A 135 -1.71 0.57 2.37
N ILE A 136 -2.95 0.56 1.89
CA ILE A 136 -4.11 0.18 2.69
C ILE A 136 -4.63 -1.16 2.19
N ILE A 137 -4.63 -2.14 3.07
CA ILE A 137 -5.06 -3.51 2.80
C ILE A 137 -5.95 -3.99 3.94
N ASP A 138 -7.11 -4.54 3.62
CA ASP A 138 -8.08 -5.00 4.63
C ASP A 138 -8.40 -3.97 5.74
N ASN A 139 -8.50 -2.69 5.35
CA ASN A 139 -8.68 -1.54 6.26
C ASN A 139 -7.51 -1.27 7.22
N VAL A 140 -6.35 -1.89 7.00
CA VAL A 140 -5.10 -1.68 7.74
C VAL A 140 -4.15 -0.85 6.91
N ILE A 141 -3.52 0.16 7.51
CA ILE A 141 -2.42 0.89 6.88
C ILE A 141 -1.14 0.09 7.15
N MET A 142 -0.38 -0.18 6.08
CA MET A 142 0.87 -0.90 6.14
C MET A 142 1.99 -0.05 5.54
N PHE A 143 3.01 0.17 6.35
CA PHE A 143 4.25 0.83 5.97
C PHE A 143 5.34 -0.20 5.74
N VAL A 144 6.07 -0.05 4.62
CA VAL A 144 7.24 -0.87 4.33
C VAL A 144 8.45 0.02 4.51
N LYS A 145 9.40 -0.37 5.39
CA LYS A 145 10.67 0.29 5.67
C LYS A 145 11.78 -0.24 4.74
N ASP A 146 12.77 0.59 4.36
CA ASP A 146 13.83 0.29 3.37
C ASP A 146 14.74 -0.87 3.79
N SER A 147 14.75 -1.22 5.08
CA SER A 147 15.42 -2.41 5.63
C SER A 147 14.62 -3.71 5.45
N GLY A 148 13.47 -3.67 4.77
CA GLY A 148 12.49 -4.77 4.69
C GLY A 148 11.56 -4.84 5.91
N THR A 149 11.78 -4.02 6.93
CA THR A 149 10.96 -3.96 8.16
C THR A 149 9.55 -3.47 7.83
N LYS A 150 8.52 -4.20 8.26
CA LYS A 150 7.12 -3.87 7.99
C LYS A 150 6.43 -3.41 9.25
N VAL A 151 5.88 -2.20 9.21
CA VAL A 151 5.06 -1.65 10.29
C VAL A 151 3.61 -1.73 9.86
N VAL A 152 2.79 -2.33 10.70
CA VAL A 152 1.38 -2.59 10.42
C VAL A 152 0.59 -1.77 11.43
N THR A 153 -0.11 -0.74 10.99
CA THR A 153 -1.01 0.01 11.87
C THR A 153 -2.42 -0.55 11.68
N GLU A 154 -2.81 -1.46 12.56
CA GLU A 154 -4.12 -2.10 12.51
C GLU A 154 -5.28 -1.13 12.80
N TYR A 155 -6.40 -1.45 12.18
CA TYR A 155 -7.68 -0.91 12.54
C TYR A 155 -8.02 -1.30 13.99
N ALA A 156 -8.45 -0.34 14.81
CA ALA A 156 -9.09 -0.63 16.09
C ALA A 156 -10.47 0.02 16.08
N PRO A 157 -11.56 -0.75 15.87
CA PRO A 157 -12.89 -0.26 16.21
C PRO A 157 -12.91 0.02 17.72
N ASP A 158 -13.54 1.14 18.11
CA ASP A 158 -13.85 1.43 19.52
C ASP A 158 -14.80 0.38 20.11
#